data_AF-A0A4Y2JLY4-F1
#
_entry.id   AF-A0A4Y2JLY4-F1
#
_cell.length_a   1.000
_cell.length_b   1.000
_cell.length_c   1.000
_cell.angle_alpha   90.00
_cell.angle_beta   90.00
_cell.angle_gamma   90.00
#
_symmetry.space_group_name_H-M   'P 1'
#
loop_
_entity.id
_entity.type
_entity.pdbx_description
1 polymer ?
#
loop_
_entity_poly.entity_id
_entity_poly.type
_entity_poly.pdbx_seq_one_letter_code
_entity_poly.pdbx_strand_id
1 'polypeptide(L)'
;MVPVHGYKHGKKFSPDAIRWLDYVSFSEGIVIQHALNYSGEKKICGSFVDGYSEENKTIYQFQGCFFHGCDKCYDGDATHLLKGTTMSSVRQKTQEICEKFRSFGFKVVEMWEHQFVEMKKQDPELRLFLSSHELQDRLNPRDSFFEGRTNAIKLFHQGDIKYVDFTSLYPWEHKYCIYPVGHPQIVTEGFEEIEDYFGIVRCKVINPRGLYLPVLPCISQNKLMFPLCRSYVETTQQTPCSHDDEERALTGTWVNEEVKLAKTKGYRISDDGIDDKKKKITRYEFFSALI
;
A
#
# COMPACT_ATOMS: atom_id res chain seq x y z
N MET A 1 -13.69 -9.04 12.79
CA MET A 1 -14.26 -7.98 11.91
C MET A 1 -13.10 -7.19 11.35
N VAL A 2 -13.07 -7.00 10.01
CA VAL A 2 -12.03 -6.21 9.34
C VAL A 2 -12.09 -4.74 9.80
N PRO A 3 -10.99 -4.14 10.31
CA PRO A 3 -10.96 -2.75 10.76
C PRO A 3 -11.41 -1.77 9.67
N VAL A 4 -12.00 -0.64 10.06
CA VAL A 4 -12.53 0.38 9.12
C VAL A 4 -11.43 0.98 8.23
N HIS A 5 -10.18 0.95 8.70
CA HIS A 5 -9.03 1.60 8.06
C HIS A 5 -7.77 0.69 8.01
N GLY A 6 -7.95 -0.64 8.07
CA GLY A 6 -6.85 -1.60 8.16
C GLY A 6 -6.13 -1.62 9.53
N TYR A 7 -5.13 -2.51 9.66
CA TYR A 7 -4.59 -2.94 10.96
C TYR A 7 -3.51 -2.04 11.57
N LYS A 8 -2.81 -1.22 10.77
CA LYS A 8 -1.76 -0.29 11.25
C LYS A 8 -2.25 1.18 11.38
N HIS A 9 -3.56 1.45 11.27
CA HIS A 9 -4.13 2.80 11.11
C HIS A 9 -3.80 3.82 12.22
N GLY A 10 -3.61 3.37 13.47
CA GLY A 10 -3.35 4.28 14.61
C GLY A 10 -2.10 5.14 14.48
N LYS A 11 -1.24 4.87 13.48
CA LYS A 11 -0.02 5.63 13.19
C LYS A 11 -0.06 6.29 11.81
N LYS A 12 -0.04 7.63 11.82
CA LYS A 12 0.27 8.46 10.66
C LYS A 12 1.79 8.52 10.47
N PHE A 13 2.23 8.64 9.23
CA PHE A 13 3.62 8.88 8.83
C PHE A 13 3.66 10.08 7.86
N SER A 14 4.82 10.68 7.64
CA SER A 14 5.00 11.67 6.56
C SER A 14 5.38 10.95 5.25
N PRO A 15 4.67 11.16 4.13
CA PRO A 15 5.07 10.61 2.83
C PRO A 15 6.47 11.05 2.40
N ASP A 16 6.89 12.26 2.79
CA ASP A 16 8.25 12.75 2.54
C ASP A 16 9.30 12.13 3.47
N ALA A 17 8.93 11.72 4.69
CA ALA A 17 9.80 10.90 5.53
C ALA A 17 10.08 9.54 4.86
N ILE A 18 9.03 8.86 4.39
CA ILE A 18 9.20 7.58 3.69
C ILE A 18 10.06 7.75 2.44
N ARG A 19 9.79 8.76 1.60
CA ARG A 19 10.59 9.06 0.40
C ARG A 19 12.07 9.29 0.72
N TRP A 20 12.37 10.00 1.81
CA TRP A 20 13.74 10.19 2.26
C TRP A 20 14.38 8.86 2.72
N LEU A 21 13.69 8.05 3.52
CA LEU A 21 14.20 6.76 3.98
C LEU A 21 14.37 5.76 2.83
N ASP A 22 13.42 5.67 1.90
CA ASP A 22 13.50 4.81 0.70
C ASP A 22 14.62 5.29 -0.24
N TYR A 23 14.94 6.60 -0.29
CA TYR A 23 16.11 7.13 -1.02
C TYR A 23 17.44 6.81 -0.34
N VAL A 24 17.55 6.96 0.98
CA VAL A 24 18.78 6.62 1.74
C VAL A 24 19.04 5.11 1.68
N SER A 25 17.99 4.28 1.80
CA SER A 25 18.03 2.83 1.58
C SER A 25 18.59 2.46 0.19
N PHE A 26 18.18 3.22 -0.83
CA PHE A 26 18.68 3.06 -2.20
C PHE A 26 20.15 3.50 -2.38
N SER A 27 20.53 4.69 -1.89
CA SER A 27 21.85 5.29 -2.16
C SER A 27 22.97 4.83 -1.21
N GLU A 28 22.66 4.57 0.07
CA GLU A 28 23.59 3.92 1.00
C GLU A 28 23.60 2.38 0.83
N GLY A 29 22.62 1.81 0.11
CA GLY A 29 22.50 0.37 -0.18
C GLY A 29 22.00 -0.49 0.99
N ILE A 30 21.71 0.12 2.14
CA ILE A 30 21.34 -0.52 3.41
C ILE A 30 19.84 -0.82 3.51
N VAL A 31 19.47 -1.75 4.40
CA VAL A 31 18.06 -1.96 4.78
C VAL A 31 17.67 -1.00 5.91
N ILE A 32 16.55 -0.29 5.74
CA ILE A 32 15.92 0.55 6.76
C ILE A 32 14.52 0.02 7.08
N GLN A 33 14.26 -0.28 8.36
CA GLN A 33 12.95 -0.57 8.94
C GLN A 33 12.15 0.72 9.13
N HIS A 34 10.93 0.82 8.58
CA HIS A 34 10.13 2.06 8.61
C HIS A 34 8.61 1.80 8.49
N ALA A 35 7.78 2.85 8.57
CA ALA A 35 6.32 2.75 8.71
C ALA A 35 5.55 2.03 7.58
N LEU A 36 6.17 1.78 6.42
CA LEU A 36 5.57 1.17 5.22
C LEU A 36 6.25 -0.13 4.74
N ASN A 37 7.12 -0.76 5.55
CA ASN A 37 7.58 -2.13 5.30
C ASN A 37 7.10 -3.12 6.37
N TYR A 38 7.51 -4.39 6.21
CA TYR A 38 7.04 -5.56 6.94
C TYR A 38 7.06 -5.33 8.45
N SER A 39 8.27 -5.08 8.95
CA SER A 39 8.62 -4.88 10.35
C SER A 39 8.04 -3.59 10.95
N GLY A 40 7.69 -2.59 10.13
CA GLY A 40 7.09 -1.32 10.58
C GLY A 40 8.04 -0.48 11.43
N GLU A 41 7.60 0.67 11.96
CA GLU A 41 8.44 1.49 12.85
C GLU A 41 8.96 0.70 14.07
N LYS A 42 10.28 0.68 14.28
CA LYS A 42 10.90 0.05 15.46
C LYS A 42 10.60 0.89 16.71
N LYS A 43 10.37 0.22 17.85
CA LYS A 43 10.26 0.89 19.16
C LYS A 43 11.61 0.86 19.89
N ILE A 44 12.18 2.03 20.18
CA ILE A 44 13.49 2.20 20.81
C ILE A 44 13.36 3.15 21.99
N CYS A 45 13.96 2.81 23.14
CA CYS A 45 13.97 3.63 24.36
C CYS A 45 12.60 4.19 24.83
N GLY A 46 11.51 3.51 24.47
CA GLY A 46 10.12 3.87 24.78
C GLY A 46 9.35 4.57 23.65
N SER A 47 10.04 5.14 22.67
CA SER A 47 9.48 5.85 21.52
C SER A 47 9.48 4.99 20.26
N PHE A 48 8.68 5.36 19.25
CA PHE A 48 8.88 4.85 17.89
C PHE A 48 9.79 5.80 17.11
N VAL A 49 10.50 5.27 16.11
CA VAL A 49 11.37 6.04 15.20
C VAL A 49 10.88 5.94 13.77
N ASP A 50 11.11 6.98 12.95
CA ASP A 50 10.65 7.01 11.55
C ASP A 50 11.34 5.92 10.72
N GLY A 51 12.66 5.80 10.86
CA GLY A 51 13.50 4.80 10.23
C GLY A 51 14.58 4.23 11.18
N TYR A 52 14.94 2.96 11.00
CA TYR A 52 16.03 2.30 11.73
C TYR A 52 16.77 1.29 10.85
N SER A 53 18.10 1.28 10.90
CA SER A 53 18.91 0.20 10.31
C SER A 53 19.66 -0.57 11.41
N GLU A 54 19.49 -1.90 11.44
CA GLU A 54 20.13 -2.78 12.43
C GLU A 54 21.63 -2.96 12.14
N GLU A 55 21.99 -3.03 10.85
CA GLU A 55 23.34 -3.28 10.34
C GLU A 55 24.35 -2.25 10.88
N ASN A 56 24.00 -0.96 10.79
CA ASN A 56 24.84 0.15 11.21
C ASN A 56 24.36 0.82 12.53
N LYS A 57 23.34 0.25 13.19
CA LYS A 57 22.66 0.77 14.40
C LYS A 57 22.28 2.26 14.31
N THR A 58 21.83 2.70 13.13
CA THR A 58 21.41 4.09 12.89
C THR A 58 19.90 4.24 12.98
N ILE A 59 19.48 5.24 13.76
CA ILE A 59 18.14 5.80 13.75
C ILE A 59 18.12 6.97 12.76
N TYR A 60 17.11 6.99 11.90
CA TYR A 60 16.86 8.04 10.92
C TYR A 60 15.54 8.73 11.29
N GLN A 61 15.58 10.01 11.66
CA GLN A 61 14.43 10.82 12.08
C GLN A 61 14.09 11.91 11.06
N PHE A 62 12.82 12.02 10.67
CA PHE A 62 12.35 13.07 9.77
C PHE A 62 11.66 14.19 10.55
N GLN A 63 12.40 15.26 10.80
CA GLN A 63 11.96 16.38 11.61
C GLN A 63 11.06 17.32 10.79
N GLY A 64 9.77 16.96 10.68
CA GLY A 64 8.71 17.84 10.17
C GLY A 64 8.72 19.18 10.92
N CYS A 65 8.94 20.28 10.21
CA CYS A 65 9.41 21.55 10.78
C CYS A 65 8.41 22.14 11.78
N PHE A 66 7.11 22.07 11.47
CA PHE A 66 6.05 22.49 12.38
C PHE A 66 5.98 21.61 13.63
N PHE A 67 5.92 20.29 13.43
CA PHE A 67 5.70 19.33 14.51
C PHE A 67 6.89 19.23 15.48
N HIS A 68 8.09 19.59 15.04
CA HIS A 68 9.36 19.41 15.78
C HIS A 68 10.07 20.73 16.13
N GLY A 69 9.48 21.89 15.83
CA GLY A 69 10.00 23.18 16.31
C GLY A 69 11.22 23.72 15.55
N CYS A 70 11.21 23.69 14.22
CA CYS A 70 12.36 24.14 13.43
C CYS A 70 12.59 25.66 13.52
N ASP A 71 13.73 26.06 14.08
CA ASP A 71 14.17 27.45 14.24
C ASP A 71 14.38 28.21 12.93
N LYS A 72 14.82 27.54 11.86
CA LYS A 72 14.94 28.13 10.52
C LYS A 72 13.60 28.42 9.85
N CYS A 73 12.50 27.86 10.37
CA CYS A 73 11.16 28.00 9.78
C CYS A 73 10.17 28.75 10.68
N TYR A 74 10.44 28.83 11.99
CA TYR A 74 9.54 29.41 12.98
C TYR A 74 10.33 30.14 14.07
N ASP A 75 9.81 31.29 14.50
CA ASP A 75 10.28 31.97 15.69
C ASP A 75 10.17 31.05 16.91
N GLY A 76 11.18 31.07 17.78
CA GLY A 76 11.23 30.24 18.98
C GLY A 76 10.07 30.49 19.94
N ASP A 77 9.59 31.73 20.05
CA ASP A 77 8.53 32.11 21.00
C ASP A 77 7.12 31.99 20.40
N ALA A 78 7.01 31.66 19.10
CA ALA A 78 5.72 31.42 18.46
C ALA A 78 4.99 30.20 19.07
N THR A 79 3.67 30.32 19.27
CA THR A 79 2.85 29.24 19.83
C THR A 79 2.57 28.14 18.82
N HIS A 80 3.03 26.90 19.09
CA HIS A 80 2.68 25.71 18.34
C HIS A 80 1.19 25.37 18.54
N LEU A 81 0.35 25.71 17.55
CA LEU A 81 -1.12 25.68 17.66
C LEU A 81 -1.71 24.37 18.20
N LEU A 82 -1.18 23.19 17.82
CA LEU A 82 -1.69 21.89 18.30
C LEU A 82 -1.19 21.47 19.69
N LYS A 83 -0.26 22.22 20.31
CA LYS A 83 0.43 21.84 21.56
C LYS A 83 0.34 22.90 22.67
N GLY A 84 -0.14 24.12 22.38
CA GLY A 84 -0.33 25.18 23.37
C GLY A 84 0.97 25.65 24.05
N THR A 85 2.11 25.50 23.38
CA THR A 85 3.45 25.77 23.92
C THR A 85 4.35 26.37 22.83
N THR A 86 5.49 26.96 23.21
CA THR A 86 6.38 27.63 22.25
C THR A 86 7.09 26.65 21.31
N MET A 87 7.43 27.08 20.10
CA MET A 87 8.21 26.27 19.15
C MET A 87 9.59 25.90 19.72
N SER A 88 10.21 26.78 20.51
CA SER A 88 11.43 26.48 21.28
C SER A 88 11.26 25.31 22.25
N SER A 89 10.13 25.24 22.96
CA SER A 89 9.77 24.13 23.86
C SER A 89 9.46 22.82 23.11
N VAL A 90 9.01 22.91 21.86
CA VAL A 90 8.81 21.73 20.99
C VAL A 90 10.14 21.22 20.44
N ARG A 91 11.06 22.14 20.05
CA ARG A 91 12.41 21.82 19.61
C ARG A 91 13.20 21.12 20.69
N GLN A 92 13.18 21.66 21.91
CA GLN A 92 13.88 21.07 23.07
C GLN A 92 13.47 19.61 23.29
N LYS A 93 12.18 19.30 23.31
CA LYS A 93 11.68 17.92 23.47
C LYS A 93 12.09 17.00 22.32
N THR A 94 12.25 17.53 21.12
CA THR A 94 12.78 16.77 19.97
C THR A 94 14.26 16.46 20.15
N GLN A 95 15.04 17.44 20.62
CA GLN A 95 16.47 17.30 20.93
C GLN A 95 16.70 16.30 22.07
N GLU A 96 15.95 16.41 23.18
CA GLU A 96 15.98 15.47 24.32
C GLU A 96 15.73 14.01 23.89
N ILE A 97 14.82 13.77 22.95
CA ILE A 97 14.57 12.42 22.40
C ILE A 97 15.76 11.93 21.58
N CYS A 98 16.34 12.77 20.72
CA CYS A 98 17.47 12.39 19.88
C CYS A 98 18.78 12.21 20.69
N GLU A 99 18.99 13.00 21.74
CA GLU A 99 20.06 12.85 22.73
C GLU A 99 19.88 11.58 23.58
N LYS A 100 18.64 11.23 23.95
CA LYS A 100 18.33 9.95 24.60
C LYS A 100 18.67 8.76 23.70
N PHE A 101 18.42 8.84 22.40
CA PHE A 101 18.85 7.79 21.47
C PHE A 101 20.39 7.72 21.36
N ARG A 102 21.07 8.86 21.26
CA ARG A 102 22.55 8.95 21.21
C ARG A 102 23.22 8.38 22.47
N SER A 103 22.68 8.69 23.66
CA SER A 103 23.23 8.20 24.94
C SER A 103 23.02 6.69 25.17
N PHE A 104 22.08 6.06 24.47
CA PHE A 104 21.92 4.60 24.41
C PHE A 104 22.80 3.93 23.32
N GLY A 105 23.70 4.69 22.69
CA GLY A 105 24.70 4.16 21.75
C GLY A 105 24.24 4.06 20.29
N PHE A 106 23.10 4.64 19.92
CA PHE A 106 22.64 4.69 18.53
C PHE A 106 23.25 5.89 17.79
N LYS A 107 23.65 5.69 16.53
CA LYS A 107 23.86 6.81 15.60
C LYS A 107 22.48 7.40 15.28
N VAL A 108 22.34 8.73 15.29
CA VAL A 108 21.06 9.40 14.98
C VAL A 108 21.29 10.41 13.87
N VAL A 109 20.74 10.12 12.70
CA VAL A 109 20.69 10.98 11.52
C VAL A 109 19.34 11.68 11.49
N GLU A 110 19.35 13.00 11.31
CA GLU A 110 18.14 13.83 11.33
C GLU A 110 18.02 14.58 10.01
N MET A 111 16.83 14.54 9.41
CA MET A 111 16.48 15.27 8.19
C MET A 111 15.33 16.22 8.48
N TRP A 112 15.56 17.53 8.43
CA TRP A 112 14.47 18.49 8.56
C TRP A 112 13.69 18.64 7.26
N GLU A 113 12.37 18.79 7.36
CA GLU A 113 11.46 18.93 6.22
C GLU A 113 11.90 20.03 5.24
N HIS A 114 12.37 21.19 5.74
CA HIS A 114 12.87 22.26 4.88
C HIS A 114 14.16 21.88 4.12
N GLN A 115 15.01 21.02 4.70
CA GLN A 115 16.22 20.53 4.02
C GLN A 115 15.82 19.56 2.91
N PHE A 116 14.91 18.62 3.18
CA PHE A 116 14.43 17.68 2.15
C PHE A 116 13.66 18.39 1.02
N VAL A 117 12.89 19.43 1.33
CA VAL A 117 12.25 20.30 0.32
C VAL A 117 13.28 21.01 -0.57
N GLU A 118 14.45 21.37 -0.03
CA GLU A 118 15.52 22.01 -0.81
C GLU A 118 16.35 20.98 -1.60
N MET A 119 16.69 19.83 -1.00
CA MET A 119 17.32 18.71 -1.70
C MET A 119 16.51 18.29 -2.92
N LYS A 120 15.18 18.21 -2.82
CA LYS A 120 14.28 17.90 -3.96
C LYS A 120 14.35 18.90 -5.12
N LYS A 121 14.99 20.07 -4.95
CA LYS A 121 15.29 21.02 -6.03
C LYS A 121 16.71 20.83 -6.57
N GLN A 122 17.67 20.72 -5.65
CA GLN A 122 19.11 20.81 -5.91
C GLN A 122 19.77 19.47 -6.31
N ASP A 123 19.31 18.35 -5.75
CA ASP A 123 19.86 17.02 -5.98
C ASP A 123 19.22 16.37 -7.23
N PRO A 124 19.98 16.14 -8.32
CA PRO A 124 19.45 15.52 -9.54
C PRO A 124 19.14 14.03 -9.38
N GLU A 125 19.87 13.32 -8.50
CA GLU A 125 19.71 11.89 -8.28
C GLU A 125 18.45 11.61 -7.46
N LEU A 126 18.23 12.37 -6.38
CA LEU A 126 16.97 12.36 -5.64
C LEU A 126 15.78 12.68 -6.54
N ARG A 127 15.92 13.64 -7.46
CA ARG A 127 14.86 13.97 -8.43
C ARG A 127 14.57 12.83 -9.40
N LEU A 128 15.60 12.15 -9.90
CA LEU A 128 15.45 10.99 -10.78
C LEU A 128 14.81 9.80 -10.03
N PHE A 129 15.28 9.51 -8.83
CA PHE A 129 14.69 8.51 -7.93
C PHE A 129 13.21 8.81 -7.68
N LEU A 130 12.86 10.03 -7.25
CA LEU A 130 11.48 10.41 -6.97
C LEU A 130 10.57 10.44 -8.21
N SER A 131 11.12 10.65 -9.41
CA SER A 131 10.35 10.58 -10.66
C SER A 131 9.89 9.15 -11.03
N SER A 132 10.56 8.14 -10.48
CA SER A 132 10.27 6.70 -10.71
C SER A 132 9.86 5.95 -9.43
N HIS A 133 9.74 6.66 -8.30
CA HIS A 133 9.37 6.09 -7.01
C HIS A 133 7.90 6.41 -6.69
N GLU A 134 7.01 5.45 -6.95
CA GLU A 134 5.64 5.51 -6.46
C GLU A 134 5.56 5.05 -5.00
N LEU A 135 5.07 5.93 -4.12
CA LEU A 135 4.85 5.59 -2.71
C LEU A 135 3.54 4.80 -2.58
N GLN A 136 3.66 3.47 -2.57
CA GLN A 136 2.55 2.58 -2.22
C GLN A 136 2.28 2.65 -0.71
N ASP A 137 1.09 3.14 -0.34
CA ASP A 137 0.59 3.10 1.04
C ASP A 137 0.16 1.67 1.44
N ARG A 138 -0.16 1.48 2.71
CA ARG A 138 -0.65 0.23 3.30
C ARG A 138 -1.94 -0.21 2.60
N LEU A 139 -2.05 -1.50 2.25
CA LEU A 139 -3.28 -2.09 1.77
C LEU A 139 -4.42 -1.85 2.77
N ASN A 140 -5.52 -1.29 2.28
CA ASN A 140 -6.80 -1.24 2.97
C ASN A 140 -7.61 -2.49 2.60
N PRO A 141 -7.91 -3.42 3.53
CA PRO A 141 -8.61 -4.65 3.19
C PRO A 141 -10.03 -4.43 2.62
N ARG A 142 -10.62 -3.25 2.87
CA ARG A 142 -11.94 -2.89 2.33
C ARG A 142 -11.92 -2.54 0.85
N ASP A 143 -10.74 -2.33 0.26
CA ASP A 143 -10.61 -2.11 -1.19
C ASP A 143 -10.97 -3.39 -1.99
N SER A 144 -10.95 -4.57 -1.36
CA SER A 144 -11.41 -5.83 -1.98
C SER A 144 -12.86 -6.19 -1.68
N PHE A 145 -13.65 -5.30 -1.08
CA PHE A 145 -15.05 -5.56 -0.74
C PHE A 145 -15.94 -5.19 -1.92
N PHE A 146 -16.10 -6.13 -2.86
CA PHE A 146 -16.97 -6.00 -4.02
C PHE A 146 -18.35 -6.64 -3.76
N GLU A 147 -19.40 -6.04 -4.31
CA GLU A 147 -20.77 -6.56 -4.23
C GLU A 147 -21.02 -7.67 -5.28
N GLY A 148 -22.23 -8.24 -5.27
CA GLY A 148 -22.65 -9.29 -6.22
C GLY A 148 -22.51 -8.85 -7.69
N ARG A 149 -21.91 -9.73 -8.51
CA ARG A 149 -21.67 -9.49 -9.94
C ARG A 149 -22.98 -9.30 -10.72
N THR A 150 -23.28 -8.05 -11.09
CA THR A 150 -24.32 -7.71 -12.07
C THR A 150 -23.67 -7.39 -13.42
N ASN A 151 -24.00 -8.13 -14.48
CA ASN A 151 -23.40 -7.93 -15.82
C ASN A 151 -24.36 -8.39 -16.93
N ALA A 152 -24.62 -7.54 -17.92
CA ALA A 152 -25.48 -7.81 -19.05
C ALA A 152 -24.67 -8.08 -20.34
N ILE A 153 -24.41 -9.36 -20.62
CA ILE A 153 -23.56 -9.79 -21.76
C ILE A 153 -24.30 -9.67 -23.11
N LYS A 154 -25.63 -9.81 -23.10
CA LYS A 154 -26.47 -9.70 -24.30
C LYS A 154 -27.79 -9.00 -23.95
N LEU A 155 -28.06 -7.86 -24.58
CA LEU A 155 -29.24 -7.03 -24.29
C LEU A 155 -30.53 -7.52 -24.97
N PHE A 156 -30.42 -8.37 -26.00
CA PHE A 156 -31.57 -8.93 -26.73
C PHE A 156 -31.33 -10.39 -27.12
N HIS A 157 -32.33 -11.24 -26.92
CA HIS A 157 -32.34 -12.63 -27.36
C HIS A 157 -33.72 -12.96 -27.95
N GLN A 158 -33.74 -13.70 -29.06
CA GLN A 158 -34.96 -14.20 -29.70
C GLN A 158 -34.91 -15.73 -29.68
N GLY A 159 -35.86 -16.34 -28.96
CA GLY A 159 -35.85 -17.76 -28.61
C GLY A 159 -36.00 -17.98 -27.10
N ASP A 160 -36.17 -19.23 -26.69
CA ASP A 160 -36.38 -19.59 -25.29
C ASP A 160 -35.12 -19.38 -24.43
N ILE A 161 -35.32 -18.84 -23.23
CA ILE A 161 -34.24 -18.61 -22.25
C ILE A 161 -34.42 -19.53 -21.04
N LYS A 162 -33.31 -20.00 -20.48
CA LYS A 162 -33.28 -20.72 -19.19
C LYS A 162 -32.79 -19.77 -18.10
N TYR A 163 -33.59 -19.62 -17.05
CA TYR A 163 -33.17 -18.96 -15.82
C TYR A 163 -32.66 -20.01 -14.82
N VAL A 164 -31.62 -19.65 -14.07
CA VAL A 164 -31.03 -20.46 -13.01
C VAL A 164 -30.79 -19.53 -11.83
N ASP A 165 -31.21 -19.94 -10.64
CA ASP A 165 -31.11 -19.16 -9.40
C ASP A 165 -30.41 -19.97 -8.30
N PHE A 166 -29.73 -19.28 -7.40
CA PHE A 166 -29.06 -19.87 -6.24
C PHE A 166 -29.87 -19.59 -4.97
N THR A 167 -30.74 -20.53 -4.60
CA THR A 167 -31.51 -20.47 -3.35
C THR A 167 -30.60 -20.23 -2.15
N SER A 168 -30.62 -19.01 -1.63
CA SER A 168 -29.83 -18.58 -0.47
C SER A 168 -28.30 -18.73 -0.63
N LEU A 169 -27.73 -18.19 -1.72
CA LEU A 169 -26.28 -18.17 -1.98
C LEU A 169 -25.43 -17.76 -0.76
N TYR A 170 -25.56 -16.53 -0.25
CA TYR A 170 -24.73 -16.08 0.89
C TYR A 170 -24.92 -16.93 2.17
N PRO A 171 -26.14 -17.35 2.59
CA PRO A 171 -26.28 -18.33 3.68
C PRO A 171 -25.67 -19.70 3.42
N TRP A 172 -25.59 -20.15 2.16
CA TRP A 172 -24.89 -21.39 1.79
C TRP A 172 -23.37 -21.21 1.91
N GLU A 173 -22.83 -20.11 1.37
CA GLU A 173 -21.41 -19.77 1.47
C GLU A 173 -20.97 -19.67 2.94
N HIS A 174 -21.68 -18.90 3.77
CA HIS A 174 -21.41 -18.74 5.21
C HIS A 174 -21.43 -20.07 6.00
N LYS A 175 -22.01 -21.14 5.46
CA LYS A 175 -22.08 -22.46 6.10
C LYS A 175 -21.04 -23.46 5.59
N TYR A 176 -20.63 -23.38 4.32
CA TYR A 176 -19.83 -24.42 3.66
C TYR A 176 -18.51 -23.93 3.04
N CYS A 177 -18.30 -22.62 2.90
CA CYS A 177 -17.06 -22.05 2.39
C CYS A 177 -16.04 -21.76 3.51
N ILE A 178 -14.76 -21.68 3.14
CA ILE A 178 -13.66 -21.31 4.04
C ILE A 178 -13.64 -19.78 4.19
N TYR A 179 -13.54 -19.30 5.43
CA TYR A 179 -13.45 -17.86 5.75
C TYR A 179 -12.13 -17.50 6.44
N PRO A 180 -11.66 -16.24 6.34
CA PRO A 180 -10.60 -15.73 7.18
C PRO A 180 -11.09 -15.53 8.63
N VAL A 181 -10.77 -16.51 9.47
CA VAL A 181 -10.62 -16.47 11.01
C VAL A 181 -7.99 -16.07 12.46
N GLY A 182 -7.51 -15.18 13.40
CA GLY A 182 -7.95 -13.98 14.17
C GLY A 182 -7.35 -12.63 13.72
N HIS A 183 -6.06 -12.60 13.37
CA HIS A 183 -5.33 -11.41 12.92
C HIS A 183 -4.33 -11.78 11.82
N PRO A 184 -4.17 -10.94 10.77
CA PRO A 184 -3.35 -11.29 9.61
C PRO A 184 -1.85 -11.08 9.84
N GLN A 185 -1.04 -11.91 9.19
CA GLN A 185 0.38 -11.63 8.98
C GLN A 185 0.54 -10.76 7.72
N ILE A 186 0.91 -9.50 7.92
CA ILE A 186 1.09 -8.51 6.85
C ILE A 186 2.43 -8.77 6.13
N VAL A 187 2.44 -9.46 4.99
CA VAL A 187 3.66 -9.66 4.16
C VAL A 187 3.85 -8.47 3.21
N THR A 188 5.08 -7.94 3.09
CA THR A 188 5.41 -6.82 2.18
C THR A 188 6.75 -6.99 1.42
N GLU A 189 7.42 -8.12 1.57
CA GLU A 189 8.71 -8.48 0.95
C GLU A 189 8.86 -10.01 1.01
N GLY A 190 9.78 -10.60 0.22
CA GLY A 190 10.09 -12.04 0.28
C GLY A 190 8.94 -12.97 -0.09
N PHE A 191 8.24 -12.71 -1.19
CA PHE A 191 7.01 -13.44 -1.57
C PHE A 191 7.26 -14.76 -2.31
N GLU A 192 6.42 -15.74 -1.99
CA GLU A 192 6.29 -17.03 -2.67
C GLU A 192 5.16 -16.95 -3.74
N GLU A 193 4.76 -18.07 -4.36
CA GLU A 193 3.77 -18.07 -5.46
C GLU A 193 2.38 -17.61 -4.99
N ILE A 194 1.50 -17.16 -5.90
CA ILE A 194 0.16 -16.67 -5.52
C ILE A 194 -0.71 -17.80 -4.92
N GLU A 195 -0.37 -19.06 -5.22
CA GLU A 195 -1.01 -20.28 -4.76
C GLU A 195 -0.79 -20.58 -3.27
N ASP A 196 0.39 -20.30 -2.72
CA ASP A 196 0.86 -20.79 -1.40
C ASP A 196 0.15 -20.15 -0.19
N TYR A 197 -0.84 -19.29 -0.44
CA TYR A 197 -1.43 -18.41 0.57
C TYR A 197 -2.96 -18.31 0.46
N PHE A 198 -3.58 -17.65 1.44
CA PHE A 198 -5.02 -17.40 1.53
C PHE A 198 -5.30 -16.04 2.18
N GLY A 199 -6.24 -15.24 1.66
CA GLY A 199 -6.60 -13.92 2.20
C GLY A 199 -6.77 -12.82 1.14
N ILE A 200 -6.29 -11.59 1.38
CA ILE A 200 -6.43 -10.42 0.48
C ILE A 200 -5.08 -9.98 -0.11
N VAL A 201 -5.03 -9.51 -1.37
CA VAL A 201 -3.81 -9.10 -2.09
C VAL A 201 -4.01 -7.80 -2.88
N ARG A 202 -3.05 -6.87 -2.81
CA ARG A 202 -3.00 -5.66 -3.67
C ARG A 202 -1.92 -5.80 -4.73
N CYS A 203 -2.27 -6.09 -5.98
CA CYS A 203 -1.31 -6.32 -7.06
C CYS A 203 -1.68 -5.59 -8.36
N LYS A 204 -0.76 -5.63 -9.33
CA LYS A 204 -0.97 -5.22 -10.72
C LYS A 204 -1.07 -6.47 -11.60
N VAL A 205 -2.07 -6.54 -12.48
CA VAL A 205 -2.35 -7.69 -13.34
C VAL A 205 -2.56 -7.28 -14.80
N ILE A 206 -1.91 -8.01 -15.70
CA ILE A 206 -2.08 -7.88 -17.15
C ILE A 206 -3.19 -8.84 -17.58
N ASN A 207 -4.27 -8.26 -18.08
CA ASN A 207 -5.48 -8.97 -18.44
C ASN A 207 -5.31 -9.80 -19.74
N PRO A 208 -6.01 -10.94 -19.89
CA PRO A 208 -6.14 -11.63 -21.17
C PRO A 208 -6.97 -10.80 -22.17
N ARG A 209 -6.80 -11.03 -23.47
CA ARG A 209 -7.68 -10.44 -24.51
C ARG A 209 -8.82 -11.43 -24.84
N GLY A 210 -10.01 -10.92 -25.12
CA GLY A 210 -11.15 -11.71 -25.60
C GLY A 210 -11.82 -12.67 -24.59
N LEU A 211 -11.50 -12.59 -23.29
CA LEU A 211 -12.11 -13.46 -22.28
C LEU A 211 -13.61 -13.12 -22.08
N TYR A 212 -14.49 -14.05 -22.44
CA TYR A 212 -15.95 -13.88 -22.43
C TYR A 212 -16.56 -13.55 -21.05
N LEU A 213 -15.96 -14.07 -19.98
CA LEU A 213 -16.29 -13.73 -18.59
C LEU A 213 -15.03 -13.24 -17.87
N PRO A 214 -14.73 -11.93 -17.88
CA PRO A 214 -13.63 -11.36 -17.11
C PRO A 214 -13.82 -11.66 -15.62
N VAL A 215 -12.72 -12.00 -14.94
CA VAL A 215 -12.74 -12.49 -13.54
C VAL A 215 -12.69 -11.34 -12.55
N LEU A 216 -11.63 -10.51 -12.62
CA LEU A 216 -11.34 -9.52 -11.58
C LEU A 216 -12.21 -8.25 -11.71
N PRO A 217 -12.81 -7.80 -10.61
CA PRO A 217 -13.57 -6.54 -10.58
C PRO A 217 -12.66 -5.30 -10.47
N CYS A 218 -13.20 -4.14 -10.84
CA CYS A 218 -12.71 -2.84 -10.40
C CYS A 218 -13.90 -1.88 -10.22
N ILE A 219 -13.72 -0.83 -9.41
CA ILE A 219 -14.69 0.28 -9.35
C ILE A 219 -14.20 1.40 -10.28
N SER A 220 -15.00 1.75 -11.29
CA SER A 220 -14.78 2.93 -12.15
C SER A 220 -16.05 3.78 -12.15
N GLN A 221 -15.91 5.10 -12.03
CA GLN A 221 -17.05 6.05 -12.01
C GLN A 221 -18.18 5.64 -11.03
N ASN A 222 -17.81 5.18 -9.83
CA ASN A 222 -18.69 4.65 -8.79
C ASN A 222 -19.55 3.44 -9.21
N LYS A 223 -19.10 2.65 -10.20
CA LYS A 223 -19.76 1.42 -10.66
C LYS A 223 -18.80 0.23 -10.57
N LEU A 224 -19.33 -0.91 -10.12
CA LEU A 224 -18.64 -2.20 -10.17
C LEU A 224 -18.58 -2.68 -11.63
N MET A 225 -17.36 -2.84 -12.14
CA MET A 225 -17.08 -3.25 -13.53
C MET A 225 -16.13 -4.45 -13.54
N PHE A 226 -16.17 -5.24 -14.61
CA PHE A 226 -15.27 -6.39 -14.83
C PHE A 226 -14.58 -6.25 -16.20
N PRO A 227 -13.60 -5.34 -16.37
CA PRO A 227 -12.98 -5.04 -17.66
C PRO A 227 -11.78 -5.95 -18.00
N LEU A 228 -11.33 -5.88 -19.26
CA LEU A 228 -10.06 -6.45 -19.73
C LEU A 228 -9.03 -5.37 -20.15
N CYS A 229 -9.32 -4.12 -19.82
CA CYS A 229 -8.49 -2.94 -20.05
C CYS A 229 -8.87 -1.84 -19.06
N ARG A 230 -7.87 -1.29 -18.35
CA ARG A 230 -8.03 -0.16 -17.44
C ARG A 230 -8.35 1.14 -18.20
N SER A 231 -7.48 1.58 -19.13
CA SER A 231 -7.70 2.82 -19.89
C SER A 231 -9.07 2.89 -20.59
N TYR A 232 -9.59 1.75 -21.08
CA TYR A 232 -10.92 1.65 -21.70
C TYR A 232 -12.07 2.01 -20.73
N VAL A 233 -12.03 1.49 -19.50
CA VAL A 233 -13.11 1.71 -18.50
C VAL A 233 -12.96 3.05 -17.76
N GLU A 234 -11.76 3.63 -17.76
CA GLU A 234 -11.52 5.00 -17.30
C GLU A 234 -12.07 6.03 -18.32
N THR A 235 -11.74 5.86 -19.60
CA THR A 235 -12.13 6.78 -20.69
C THR A 235 -13.56 6.56 -21.22
N THR A 236 -14.25 5.49 -20.82
CA THR A 236 -15.57 5.11 -21.35
C THR A 236 -15.57 4.83 -22.86
N GLN A 237 -14.48 4.25 -23.37
CA GLN A 237 -14.28 3.99 -24.80
C GLN A 237 -15.43 3.16 -25.43
N GLN A 238 -15.76 3.46 -26.69
CA GLN A 238 -16.81 2.78 -27.47
C GLN A 238 -16.29 2.06 -28.73
N THR A 239 -15.01 2.23 -29.06
CA THR A 239 -14.33 1.58 -30.20
C THR A 239 -13.53 0.36 -29.73
N PRO A 240 -13.20 -0.61 -30.60
CA PRO A 240 -12.38 -1.78 -30.22
C PRO A 240 -11.07 -1.40 -29.52
N CYS A 241 -10.74 -2.11 -28.44
CA CYS A 241 -9.59 -1.80 -27.58
C CYS A 241 -8.24 -2.09 -28.26
N SER A 242 -7.57 -1.03 -28.74
CA SER A 242 -6.22 -1.08 -29.31
C SER A 242 -5.08 -1.01 -28.29
N HIS A 243 -5.38 -0.64 -27.03
CA HIS A 243 -4.41 -0.43 -25.97
C HIS A 243 -3.39 -1.58 -25.78
N ASP A 244 -2.18 -1.25 -25.36
CA ASP A 244 -1.11 -2.20 -25.03
C ASP A 244 -1.34 -2.91 -23.68
N ASP A 245 -0.42 -3.77 -23.26
CA ASP A 245 -0.60 -4.56 -22.03
C ASP A 245 -0.43 -3.76 -20.73
N GLU A 246 0.24 -2.61 -20.75
CA GLU A 246 0.44 -1.70 -19.60
C GLU A 246 -0.79 -0.80 -19.41
N GLU A 247 -1.26 -0.17 -20.49
CA GLU A 247 -2.53 0.57 -20.53
C GLU A 247 -3.73 -0.31 -20.15
N ARG A 248 -3.65 -1.60 -20.48
CA ARG A 248 -4.69 -2.59 -20.11
C ARG A 248 -4.57 -3.12 -18.70
N ALA A 249 -3.42 -2.99 -18.04
CA ALA A 249 -3.20 -3.58 -16.72
C ALA A 249 -4.10 -2.93 -15.64
N LEU A 250 -4.68 -3.77 -14.78
CA LEU A 250 -5.43 -3.32 -13.60
C LEU A 250 -4.50 -3.36 -12.38
N THR A 251 -4.48 -2.30 -11.60
CA THR A 251 -3.92 -2.30 -10.24
C THR A 251 -5.07 -2.19 -9.25
N GLY A 252 -5.14 -3.10 -8.29
CA GLY A 252 -6.29 -3.20 -7.38
C GLY A 252 -6.02 -4.11 -6.20
N THR A 253 -7.03 -4.24 -5.33
CA THR A 253 -7.00 -5.09 -4.14
C THR A 253 -8.12 -6.12 -4.26
N TRP A 254 -7.80 -7.41 -4.16
CA TRP A 254 -8.72 -8.53 -4.42
C TRP A 254 -8.56 -9.65 -3.38
N VAL A 255 -9.52 -10.56 -3.32
CA VAL A 255 -9.35 -11.81 -2.57
C VAL A 255 -8.39 -12.74 -3.36
N ASN A 256 -7.49 -13.41 -2.64
CA ASN A 256 -6.49 -14.33 -3.19
C ASN A 256 -7.10 -15.34 -4.17
N GLU A 257 -8.22 -15.95 -3.80
CA GLU A 257 -8.92 -16.96 -4.62
C GLU A 257 -9.44 -16.39 -5.95
N GLU A 258 -9.82 -15.12 -6.00
CA GLU A 258 -10.16 -14.44 -7.26
C GLU A 258 -8.94 -14.30 -8.17
N VAL A 259 -7.76 -14.02 -7.59
CA VAL A 259 -6.49 -13.88 -8.34
C VAL A 259 -5.94 -15.25 -8.78
N LYS A 260 -6.05 -16.29 -7.95
CA LYS A 260 -5.82 -17.69 -8.35
C LYS A 260 -6.73 -18.07 -9.53
N LEU A 261 -8.03 -17.82 -9.42
CA LEU A 261 -8.98 -18.05 -10.51
C LEU A 261 -8.59 -17.25 -11.76
N ALA A 262 -8.20 -15.98 -11.63
CA ALA A 262 -7.76 -15.13 -12.74
C ALA A 262 -6.50 -15.70 -13.44
N LYS A 263 -5.51 -16.19 -12.68
CA LYS A 263 -4.32 -16.89 -13.21
C LYS A 263 -4.74 -18.10 -14.08
N THR A 264 -5.73 -18.91 -13.64
CA THR A 264 -6.29 -20.00 -14.48
C THR A 264 -7.05 -19.53 -15.73
N LYS A 265 -7.46 -18.25 -15.82
CA LYS A 265 -8.12 -17.65 -17.01
C LYS A 265 -7.16 -16.82 -17.87
N GLY A 266 -5.85 -16.93 -17.65
CA GLY A 266 -4.83 -16.28 -18.46
C GLY A 266 -4.53 -14.82 -18.10
N TYR A 267 -4.91 -14.38 -16.89
CA TYR A 267 -4.34 -13.15 -16.31
C TYR A 267 -2.90 -13.44 -15.88
N ARG A 268 -1.98 -12.52 -16.17
CA ARG A 268 -0.62 -12.51 -15.62
C ARG A 268 -0.56 -11.50 -14.49
N ILE A 269 0.18 -11.80 -13.42
CA ILE A 269 0.63 -10.76 -12.49
C ILE A 269 1.75 -9.98 -13.21
N SER A 270 1.83 -8.66 -13.03
CA SER A 270 2.84 -7.82 -13.68
C SER A 270 4.17 -7.90 -12.92
N ASP A 271 5.21 -8.31 -13.63
CA ASP A 271 6.58 -8.42 -13.11
C ASP A 271 7.29 -7.05 -13.07
N ASP A 272 6.64 -5.98 -13.52
CA ASP A 272 7.17 -4.61 -13.53
C ASP A 272 7.21 -3.96 -12.14
N GLY A 273 6.82 -4.72 -11.10
CA GLY A 273 7.11 -4.47 -9.69
C GLY A 273 8.19 -5.40 -9.10
N ILE A 274 8.87 -6.21 -9.93
CA ILE A 274 9.87 -7.22 -9.58
C ILE A 274 11.28 -6.71 -9.92
N ASP A 275 11.61 -5.55 -9.37
CA ASP A 275 12.88 -5.45 -8.64
C ASP A 275 12.61 -6.05 -7.25
N ASP A 276 13.44 -6.99 -6.79
CA ASP A 276 13.25 -7.67 -5.50
C ASP A 276 13.17 -6.70 -4.30
N LYS A 277 13.64 -5.47 -4.46
CA LYS A 277 13.57 -4.40 -3.47
C LYS A 277 12.26 -3.58 -3.48
N LYS A 278 11.36 -3.76 -4.45
CA LYS A 278 10.19 -2.87 -4.67
C LYS A 278 8.81 -3.57 -4.73
N LYS A 279 8.72 -4.86 -4.43
CA LYS A 279 7.48 -5.65 -4.39
C LYS A 279 6.49 -5.21 -3.27
N LYS A 280 6.00 -3.96 -3.22
CA LYS A 280 5.00 -3.50 -2.21
C LYS A 280 3.56 -3.98 -2.49
N ILE A 281 3.41 -5.25 -2.87
CA ILE A 281 2.16 -6.00 -2.80
C ILE A 281 1.95 -6.38 -1.34
N THR A 282 1.06 -5.72 -0.59
CA THR A 282 0.71 -6.29 0.73
C THR A 282 -0.06 -7.60 0.52
N ARG A 283 0.38 -8.67 1.17
CA ARG A 283 -0.18 -10.02 1.00
C ARG A 283 -0.71 -10.58 2.33
N TYR A 284 -2.03 -10.75 2.31
CA TYR A 284 -2.87 -11.76 2.99
C TYR A 284 -3.35 -11.60 4.43
N GLU A 285 -4.48 -12.27 4.64
CA GLU A 285 -5.11 -12.58 5.91
C GLU A 285 -5.23 -14.10 6.03
N PHE A 286 -4.12 -14.75 6.37
CA PHE A 286 -4.15 -16.16 6.76
C PHE A 286 -5.06 -16.35 7.98
N PHE A 287 -5.70 -17.52 8.00
CA PHE A 287 -6.43 -18.04 9.15
C PHE A 287 -6.37 -19.55 9.04
N SER A 288 -6.28 -20.25 10.16
CA SER A 288 -6.37 -21.71 10.20
C SER A 288 -7.39 -22.10 11.26
N ALA A 289 -8.52 -22.62 10.80
CA ALA A 289 -9.57 -23.19 11.62
C ALA A 289 -10.37 -24.19 10.78
N LEU A 290 -9.80 -25.39 10.59
CA LEU A 290 -10.62 -26.56 10.30
C LEU A 290 -11.53 -26.84 11.50
N ILE A 291 -12.78 -27.16 11.21
CA ILE A 291 -13.68 -27.92 12.07
C ILE A 291 -13.90 -29.27 11.37
#